data_AF-A0A5S6QZN5-F1
#
_entry.id   AF-A0A5S6QZN5-F1
#
_cell.length_a   1.000
_cell.length_b   1.000
_cell.length_c   1.000
_cell.angle_alpha   90.00
_cell.angle_beta   90.00
_cell.angle_gamma   90.00
#
_symmetry.space_group_name_H-M   'P 1'
#
loop_
_entity.id
_entity.type
_entity.pdbx_description
1 polymer ?
#
loop_
_entity_poly.entity_id
_entity_poly.type
_entity_poly.pdbx_seq_one_letter_code
_entity_poly.pdbx_strand_id
1 'polypeptide(L)'
;MGRVASSLYRAVMNVGVERRVERLLDKGPTGRPPPRYPNEEATLKNLKEKHPEFEACVNEKPIEMLERMKQLDVEKIVEREGIEPPRFSLPNRKSIERDDVHYTFVEPAPDKIPPGKITLSRIVKLLEEAQTSNADLPKLASRNALSEEAVQNISKYYGLFTEGTDEQEQRPLSLKEWMSGSTGPTLEEVGLKLLKAKEESERARKDQPPRNGNASSSSLPDNYFQKPTMFKRVACAISGGIDSAVAAYLLKERGLDVVGVYMHNWDLNEEGSSCSSSGDFLDASRVANHLALPLRRVEFVREFWLDVFSHTVESYRSGRSDNPDVLCNRFIKFGSFYRYAINRLRADAIASGHYARSSFGQFLEKYNESEKVSLLRPKDHFKDQTYFLCQVAQSALAKTMFPLGMLLKDEVRELARRVGLGWLCTKPESSGMCMVGPRKFPSFIDQYIEAKPGRLIDVDTGEVVHEHKGIHWFTLGQRVRIGGLNHGYYVTKICPASANVYVCASNFHPVMYCRALVTSRPHWIADEAPDMPRPYLLKTRHPSRTVSCVVDRFQGDNLYIQLDFPARALSPGQYAVLYDGDRCLGGASIERTVPLVDYAFK
;
A
#
# COMPACT_ATOMS: atom_id res chain seq x y z
N MET A 1 -3.42 17.41 -16.82
CA MET A 1 -4.82 17.03 -16.46
C MET A 1 -4.99 16.12 -15.23
N GLY A 2 -4.38 14.95 -15.05
CA GLY A 2 -4.75 14.07 -13.89
C GLY A 2 -4.52 14.65 -12.47
N ARG A 3 -3.66 15.68 -12.32
CA ARG A 3 -3.41 16.41 -11.06
C ARG A 3 -4.36 17.61 -11.00
N VAL A 4 -4.46 18.28 -12.15
CA VAL A 4 -5.32 19.43 -12.42
C VAL A 4 -6.79 19.09 -12.22
N ALA A 5 -7.38 18.07 -12.85
CA ALA A 5 -8.79 17.67 -12.60
C ALA A 5 -9.07 17.39 -11.11
N SER A 6 -8.13 16.75 -10.39
CA SER A 6 -8.25 16.54 -8.93
C SER A 6 -8.13 17.83 -8.10
N SER A 7 -7.58 18.91 -8.65
CA SER A 7 -7.47 20.23 -8.02
C SER A 7 -8.51 21.23 -8.54
N LEU A 8 -8.99 21.07 -9.77
CA LEU A 8 -10.00 21.85 -10.46
C LEU A 8 -11.38 21.46 -9.93
N TYR A 9 -11.64 20.17 -9.69
CA TYR A 9 -12.80 19.69 -8.92
C TYR A 9 -12.83 20.28 -7.49
N ARG A 10 -11.66 20.59 -6.90
CA ARG A 10 -11.57 21.30 -5.61
C ARG A 10 -11.68 22.82 -5.72
N ALA A 11 -11.34 23.40 -6.88
CA ALA A 11 -11.49 24.82 -7.15
C ALA A 11 -12.95 25.18 -7.47
N VAL A 12 -13.62 24.36 -8.29
CA VAL A 12 -15.03 24.51 -8.70
C VAL A 12 -16.00 24.50 -7.50
N MET A 13 -15.76 23.65 -6.50
CA MET A 13 -16.67 23.54 -5.34
C MET A 13 -16.45 24.61 -4.27
N ASN A 14 -15.50 25.54 -4.45
CA ASN A 14 -15.33 26.70 -3.59
C ASN A 14 -15.15 26.41 -2.07
N VAL A 15 -14.73 25.19 -1.69
CA VAL A 15 -14.52 24.78 -0.29
C VAL A 15 -13.06 25.01 0.14
N GLY A 16 -12.86 25.75 1.23
CA GLY A 16 -11.53 25.94 1.84
C GLY A 16 -11.23 24.87 2.89
N VAL A 17 -10.19 24.04 2.67
CA VAL A 17 -9.63 23.15 3.71
C VAL A 17 -8.10 23.20 3.66
N GLU A 18 -7.46 23.67 4.72
CA GLU A 18 -6.01 23.56 4.86
C GLU A 18 -5.58 22.12 5.20
N ARG A 19 -4.42 21.71 4.69
CA ARG A 19 -3.76 20.47 5.14
C ARG A 19 -2.65 20.81 6.14
N ARG A 20 -2.90 20.55 7.43
CA ARG A 20 -1.84 20.31 8.41
C ARG A 20 -2.09 19.04 9.21
N VAL A 21 -0.95 18.52 9.67
CA VAL A 21 -0.71 17.25 10.38
C VAL A 21 -1.65 17.05 11.57
N GLU A 22 -1.87 15.78 11.93
CA GLU A 22 -2.38 15.34 13.23
C GLU A 22 -1.91 16.25 14.37
N ARG A 23 -2.84 16.97 14.99
CA ARG A 23 -2.74 17.40 16.37
C ARG A 23 -3.91 16.79 17.12
N LEU A 24 -3.65 15.69 17.82
CA LEU A 24 -4.55 15.28 18.89
C LEU A 24 -4.35 16.25 20.06
N LEU A 25 -5.36 17.10 20.19
CA LEU A 25 -5.70 17.95 21.33
C LEU A 25 -4.77 19.16 21.62
N ASP A 26 -5.47 20.29 21.69
CA ASP A 26 -5.15 21.61 22.22
C ASP A 26 -3.78 21.85 22.89
N LYS A 27 -3.10 22.92 22.42
CA LYS A 27 -2.58 24.01 23.29
C LYS A 27 -1.95 25.16 22.49
N GLY A 28 -2.44 26.37 22.76
CA GLY A 28 -1.60 27.57 22.91
C GLY A 28 -1.61 28.61 21.76
N PRO A 29 -1.38 29.92 22.07
CA PRO A 29 -1.95 31.02 21.28
C PRO A 29 -1.10 31.58 20.11
N THR A 30 0.08 31.02 19.84
CA THR A 30 1.14 31.72 19.06
C THR A 30 1.39 31.14 17.66
N GLY A 31 0.33 30.84 16.90
CA GLY A 31 0.43 30.11 15.62
C GLY A 31 0.99 30.90 14.43
N ARG A 32 1.96 30.33 13.68
CA ARG A 32 2.30 30.70 12.29
C ARG A 32 2.73 29.50 11.41
N PRO A 33 2.35 29.46 10.12
CA PRO A 33 2.92 28.57 9.08
C PRO A 33 3.82 29.30 8.03
N PRO A 34 4.68 28.59 7.27
CA PRO A 34 5.61 29.15 6.25
C PRO A 34 5.09 29.05 4.77
N PRO A 35 5.76 29.69 3.76
CA PRO A 35 5.15 30.16 2.49
C PRO A 35 5.26 29.24 1.23
N ARG A 36 4.75 29.74 0.07
CA ARG A 36 4.65 29.11 -1.29
C ARG A 36 5.11 30.04 -2.44
N TYR A 37 5.26 29.51 -3.67
CA TYR A 37 5.62 30.22 -4.92
C TYR A 37 4.98 29.59 -6.21
N PRO A 38 5.06 30.18 -7.43
CA PRO A 38 3.94 30.32 -8.40
C PRO A 38 4.21 29.64 -9.78
N ASN A 39 3.44 29.74 -10.89
CA ASN A 39 2.07 30.19 -11.24
C ASN A 39 1.61 29.50 -12.57
N GLU A 40 0.35 29.68 -13.01
CA GLU A 40 -0.18 29.08 -14.27
C GLU A 40 -0.96 30.07 -15.20
N GLU A 41 -1.30 31.27 -14.71
CA GLU A 41 -2.37 32.11 -15.29
C GLU A 41 -1.99 32.83 -16.61
N ALA A 42 -0.71 33.16 -16.80
CA ALA A 42 -0.21 33.86 -17.98
C ALA A 42 -0.30 33.03 -19.28
N THR A 43 -0.15 31.70 -19.17
CA THR A 43 -0.14 30.78 -20.32
C THR A 43 -1.54 30.66 -20.96
N LEU A 44 -2.59 30.65 -20.13
CA LEU A 44 -3.98 30.51 -20.56
C LEU A 44 -4.51 31.73 -21.32
N LYS A 45 -4.04 32.94 -20.99
CA LYS A 45 -4.44 34.16 -21.68
C LYS A 45 -3.87 34.22 -23.11
N ASN A 46 -2.59 33.85 -23.28
CA ASN A 46 -1.87 33.91 -24.55
C ASN A 46 -2.50 33.02 -25.64
N LEU A 47 -2.98 31.82 -25.26
CA LEU A 47 -3.69 30.91 -26.17
C LEU A 47 -5.00 31.48 -26.71
N LYS A 48 -5.81 32.11 -25.85
CA LYS A 48 -7.13 32.64 -26.23
C LYS A 48 -7.04 33.79 -27.24
N GLU A 49 -6.02 34.64 -27.11
CA GLU A 49 -5.83 35.80 -27.99
C GLU A 49 -5.33 35.40 -29.39
N LYS A 50 -4.77 34.18 -29.57
CA LYS A 50 -4.21 33.70 -30.84
C LYS A 50 -5.16 32.85 -31.69
N HIS A 51 -6.04 32.08 -31.07
CA HIS A 51 -6.89 31.07 -31.75
C HIS A 51 -8.36 31.20 -31.30
N PRO A 52 -9.06 32.30 -31.65
CA PRO A 52 -10.41 32.59 -31.18
C PRO A 52 -11.48 31.57 -31.63
N GLU A 53 -11.23 30.78 -32.68
CA GLU A 53 -12.11 29.70 -33.14
C GLU A 53 -12.37 28.62 -32.08
N PHE A 54 -11.47 28.44 -31.10
CA PHE A 54 -11.71 27.55 -29.97
C PHE A 54 -12.86 28.00 -29.06
N GLU A 55 -13.14 29.30 -29.00
CA GLU A 55 -14.18 29.86 -28.11
C GLU A 55 -15.60 29.46 -28.57
N ALA A 56 -15.78 29.16 -29.87
CA ALA A 56 -17.02 28.58 -30.38
C ALA A 56 -17.23 27.14 -29.88
N CYS A 57 -16.19 26.31 -29.88
CA CYS A 57 -16.25 24.90 -29.46
C CYS A 57 -16.58 24.72 -27.97
N VAL A 58 -16.26 25.69 -27.11
CA VAL A 58 -16.48 25.64 -25.65
C VAL A 58 -17.96 25.51 -25.27
N ASN A 59 -18.88 25.93 -26.15
CA ASN A 59 -20.32 25.94 -25.90
C ASN A 59 -21.10 24.88 -26.72
N GLU A 60 -20.42 24.04 -27.50
CA GLU A 60 -21.03 22.98 -28.31
C GLU A 60 -21.28 21.69 -27.49
N LYS A 61 -22.12 20.78 -28.00
CA LYS A 61 -22.31 19.48 -27.33
C LYS A 61 -21.06 18.59 -27.51
N PRO A 62 -20.75 17.68 -26.55
CA PRO A 62 -19.45 17.00 -26.52
C PRO A 62 -19.06 16.20 -27.77
N ILE A 63 -20.03 15.65 -28.52
CA ILE A 63 -19.78 14.88 -29.75
C ILE A 63 -19.50 15.81 -30.94
N GLU A 64 -20.31 16.86 -31.10
CA GLU A 64 -20.16 17.88 -32.16
C GLU A 64 -18.83 18.63 -31.99
N MET A 65 -18.51 19.02 -30.76
CA MET A 65 -17.21 19.57 -30.37
C MET A 65 -16.05 18.62 -30.76
N LEU A 66 -16.20 17.31 -30.54
CA LEU A 66 -15.15 16.33 -30.87
C LEU A 66 -14.93 16.18 -32.37
N GLU A 67 -16.00 16.26 -33.18
CA GLU A 67 -15.90 16.24 -34.64
C GLU A 67 -15.30 17.54 -35.18
N ARG A 68 -15.66 18.69 -34.60
CA ARG A 68 -15.13 19.99 -34.97
C ARG A 68 -13.66 20.16 -34.60
N MET A 69 -13.25 19.65 -33.43
CA MET A 69 -11.83 19.56 -33.05
C MET A 69 -11.01 18.61 -33.95
N LYS A 70 -11.62 17.58 -34.54
CA LYS A 70 -10.96 16.76 -35.58
C LYS A 70 -10.83 17.49 -36.92
N GLN A 71 -11.78 18.34 -37.28
CA GLN A 71 -11.71 19.19 -38.48
C GLN A 71 -10.70 20.35 -38.34
N LEU A 72 -10.50 20.85 -37.11
CA LEU A 72 -9.54 21.92 -36.78
C LEU A 72 -8.11 21.42 -36.53
N ASP A 73 -7.86 20.10 -36.54
CA ASP A 73 -6.53 19.48 -36.39
C ASP A 73 -5.76 19.99 -35.14
N VAL A 74 -6.49 20.07 -34.03
CA VAL A 74 -6.11 20.79 -32.79
C VAL A 74 -4.79 20.31 -32.18
N GLU A 75 -4.44 19.05 -32.38
CA GLU A 75 -3.17 18.49 -31.91
C GLU A 75 -1.98 19.19 -32.60
N LYS A 76 -2.06 19.51 -33.90
CA LYS A 76 -1.05 20.31 -34.61
C LYS A 76 -1.01 21.77 -34.15
N ILE A 77 -2.11 22.32 -33.65
CA ILE A 77 -2.15 23.69 -33.11
C ILE A 77 -1.47 23.73 -31.74
N VAL A 78 -1.72 22.74 -30.88
CA VAL A 78 -1.03 22.60 -29.59
C VAL A 78 0.46 22.26 -29.77
N GLU A 79 0.83 21.49 -30.79
CA GLU A 79 2.23 21.27 -31.18
C GLU A 79 2.91 22.55 -31.71
N ARG A 80 2.18 23.42 -32.44
CA ARG A 80 2.68 24.74 -32.89
C ARG A 80 2.86 25.75 -31.75
N GLU A 81 2.07 25.66 -30.68
CA GLU A 81 2.10 26.59 -29.53
C GLU A 81 2.86 26.05 -28.30
N GLY A 82 3.22 24.75 -28.26
CA GLY A 82 4.24 24.19 -27.36
C GLY A 82 3.87 24.01 -25.89
N ILE A 83 2.68 23.49 -25.57
CA ILE A 83 2.15 23.44 -24.18
C ILE A 83 1.84 22.01 -23.70
N GLU A 84 2.58 21.51 -22.70
CA GLU A 84 2.39 20.17 -22.10
C GLU A 84 1.59 20.14 -20.77
N PRO A 85 0.61 19.23 -20.57
CA PRO A 85 -0.22 19.17 -19.35
C PRO A 85 0.13 18.07 -18.31
N PRO A 86 0.69 18.38 -17.11
CA PRO A 86 1.12 17.37 -16.12
C PRO A 86 0.00 16.62 -15.35
N ARG A 87 0.33 15.49 -14.67
CA ARG A 87 -0.66 14.53 -14.10
C ARG A 87 -0.51 14.13 -12.60
N PHE A 88 -1.65 13.62 -12.07
CA PHE A 88 -2.04 12.80 -10.88
C PHE A 88 -1.77 13.13 -9.38
N SER A 89 -2.86 13.38 -8.63
CA SER A 89 -3.23 12.88 -7.27
C SER A 89 -2.23 12.46 -6.14
N LEU A 90 -2.49 13.03 -4.94
CA LEU A 90 -2.67 12.48 -3.56
C LEU A 90 -1.93 11.24 -2.95
N PRO A 91 -1.60 11.29 -1.63
CA PRO A 91 -1.39 10.14 -0.71
C PRO A 91 -2.48 9.98 0.39
N ASN A 92 -2.51 8.84 1.13
CA ASN A 92 -3.60 8.48 2.07
C ASN A 92 -3.23 7.52 3.25
N ARG A 93 -3.80 7.79 4.45
CA ARG A 93 -4.20 6.89 5.60
C ARG A 93 -3.26 5.95 6.41
N LYS A 94 -3.45 6.01 7.75
CA LYS A 94 -3.75 4.93 8.74
C LYS A 94 -4.47 5.58 9.95
N SER A 95 -5.24 4.93 10.83
CA SER A 95 -6.06 3.70 10.73
C SER A 95 -7.32 3.96 11.58
N ILE A 96 -8.48 3.57 11.04
CA ILE A 96 -9.82 3.92 11.53
C ILE A 96 -10.64 2.62 11.52
N GLU A 97 -11.19 2.19 12.65
CA GLU A 97 -12.24 1.16 12.63
C GLU A 97 -13.50 1.77 12.02
N ARG A 98 -14.15 1.02 11.12
CA ARG A 98 -15.04 1.62 10.11
C ARG A 98 -16.29 2.28 10.68
N ASP A 99 -16.75 1.83 11.85
CA ASP A 99 -18.07 2.16 12.36
C ASP A 99 -18.04 3.12 13.57
N ASP A 100 -16.92 3.20 14.31
CA ASP A 100 -16.73 4.12 15.46
C ASP A 100 -16.11 5.48 15.09
N VAL A 101 -15.72 5.70 13.84
CA VAL A 101 -15.39 7.06 13.36
C VAL A 101 -16.59 7.69 12.69
N HIS A 102 -17.35 8.41 13.50
CA HIS A 102 -18.20 9.47 13.01
C HIS A 102 -17.33 10.59 12.43
N TYR A 103 -17.29 10.67 11.09
CA TYR A 103 -16.71 11.81 10.38
C TYR A 103 -17.61 13.04 10.55
N THR A 104 -17.53 13.69 11.70
CA THR A 104 -18.11 15.03 11.86
C THR A 104 -17.16 16.05 11.23
N PHE A 105 -17.66 16.79 10.25
CA PHE A 105 -16.93 17.94 9.71
C PHE A 105 -16.91 19.03 10.77
N VAL A 106 -15.76 19.21 11.43
CA VAL A 106 -15.53 20.40 12.28
C VAL A 106 -15.29 21.57 11.35
N GLU A 107 -16.36 22.33 11.12
CA GLU A 107 -16.33 23.48 10.24
C GLU A 107 -15.54 24.63 10.90
N PRO A 108 -14.80 25.44 10.14
CA PRO A 108 -14.21 26.65 10.70
C PRO A 108 -15.31 27.52 11.32
N ALA A 109 -15.02 28.10 12.50
CA ALA A 109 -15.93 29.04 13.13
C ALA A 109 -16.32 30.16 12.14
N PRO A 110 -17.56 30.68 12.17
CA PRO A 110 -18.09 31.49 11.07
C PRO A 110 -17.26 32.73 10.70
N ASP A 111 -16.58 33.32 11.69
CA ASP A 111 -15.63 34.43 11.58
C ASP A 111 -14.35 34.09 10.81
N LYS A 112 -14.04 32.80 10.64
CA LYS A 112 -12.84 32.28 9.96
C LYS A 112 -13.13 31.75 8.55
N ILE A 113 -14.38 31.85 8.09
CA ILE A 113 -14.77 31.53 6.71
C ILE A 113 -14.41 32.74 5.83
N PRO A 114 -13.54 32.60 4.81
CA PRO A 114 -13.24 33.71 3.92
C PRO A 114 -14.49 34.15 3.12
N PRO A 115 -14.65 35.45 2.80
CA PRO A 115 -15.72 35.92 1.93
C PRO A 115 -15.74 35.15 0.60
N GLY A 116 -16.92 34.76 0.12
CA GLY A 116 -17.05 33.91 -1.07
C GLY A 116 -16.85 32.41 -0.81
N LYS A 117 -16.62 31.97 0.42
CA LYS A 117 -16.58 30.56 0.83
C LYS A 117 -17.77 30.27 1.75
N ILE A 118 -18.27 29.04 1.72
CA ILE A 118 -19.23 28.53 2.71
C ILE A 118 -18.82 27.15 3.21
N THR A 119 -19.42 26.72 4.31
CA THR A 119 -19.13 25.43 4.95
C THR A 119 -19.91 24.29 4.28
N LEU A 120 -19.53 23.04 4.58
CA LEU A 120 -20.11 21.86 3.94
C LEU A 120 -21.55 21.62 4.41
N SER A 121 -21.83 21.77 5.71
CA SER A 121 -23.18 21.70 6.26
C SER A 121 -24.10 22.79 5.67
N ARG A 122 -23.51 23.95 5.33
CA ARG A 122 -24.24 25.03 4.67
C ARG A 122 -24.51 24.74 3.19
N ILE A 123 -23.59 24.07 2.48
CA ILE A 123 -23.83 23.55 1.12
C ILE A 123 -24.97 22.51 1.14
N VAL A 124 -24.98 21.59 2.10
CA VAL A 124 -26.04 20.56 2.20
C VAL A 124 -27.41 21.21 2.43
N LYS A 125 -27.52 22.16 3.37
CA LYS A 125 -28.77 22.93 3.55
C LYS A 125 -29.18 23.72 2.30
N LEU A 126 -28.22 24.29 1.56
CA LEU A 126 -28.52 24.98 0.30
C LEU A 126 -29.00 24.04 -0.80
N LEU A 127 -28.54 22.79 -0.83
CA LEU A 127 -29.01 21.75 -1.74
C LEU A 127 -30.44 21.30 -1.38
N GLU A 128 -30.75 21.11 -0.09
CA GLU A 128 -32.10 20.82 0.40
C GLU A 128 -33.08 21.99 0.11
N GLU A 129 -32.66 23.23 0.39
CA GLU A 129 -33.41 24.46 0.08
C GLU A 129 -33.60 24.65 -1.44
N ALA A 130 -32.67 24.17 -2.30
CA ALA A 130 -32.79 24.28 -3.75
C ALA A 130 -33.58 23.14 -4.41
N GLN A 131 -33.69 21.96 -3.78
CA GLN A 131 -34.54 20.86 -4.26
C GLN A 131 -36.03 21.09 -3.99
N THR A 132 -36.38 21.90 -2.98
CA THR A 132 -37.75 22.40 -2.84
C THR A 132 -38.00 23.50 -3.87
N SER A 133 -38.68 23.12 -4.96
CA SER A 133 -38.80 23.87 -6.21
C SER A 133 -39.12 25.38 -6.06
N ASN A 134 -38.50 26.20 -6.91
CA ASN A 134 -38.58 27.68 -6.94
C ASN A 134 -37.83 28.45 -5.83
N ALA A 135 -36.74 27.90 -5.30
CA ALA A 135 -35.75 28.70 -4.57
C ALA A 135 -35.12 29.80 -5.46
N ASP A 136 -35.36 31.06 -5.11
CA ASP A 136 -34.85 32.25 -5.81
C ASP A 136 -33.31 32.34 -5.67
N LEU A 137 -32.61 31.85 -6.70
CA LEU A 137 -31.15 31.74 -6.78
C LEU A 137 -30.39 33.03 -6.40
N PRO A 138 -30.77 34.23 -6.90
CA PRO A 138 -30.30 35.53 -6.40
C PRO A 138 -30.33 35.69 -4.88
N LYS A 139 -31.44 35.32 -4.24
CA LYS A 139 -31.60 35.42 -2.79
C LYS A 139 -30.83 34.35 -2.02
N LEU A 140 -30.71 33.13 -2.56
CA LEU A 140 -29.87 32.07 -1.98
C LEU A 140 -28.39 32.45 -2.02
N ALA A 141 -27.92 32.94 -3.16
CA ALA A 141 -26.54 33.35 -3.39
C ALA A 141 -26.15 34.51 -2.46
N SER A 142 -26.89 35.61 -2.50
CA SER A 142 -26.64 36.79 -1.67
C SER A 142 -26.70 36.50 -0.16
N ARG A 143 -27.69 35.73 0.32
CA ARG A 143 -27.79 35.33 1.75
C ARG A 143 -26.61 34.51 2.26
N ASN A 144 -25.88 33.84 1.38
CA ASN A 144 -24.77 32.96 1.74
C ASN A 144 -23.43 33.47 1.22
N ALA A 145 -23.36 34.74 0.79
CA ALA A 145 -22.17 35.39 0.24
C ALA A 145 -21.51 34.61 -0.92
N LEU A 146 -22.32 33.97 -1.76
CA LEU A 146 -21.94 33.29 -2.99
C LEU A 146 -22.44 34.07 -4.22
N SER A 147 -21.93 33.74 -5.41
CA SER A 147 -22.54 34.15 -6.68
C SER A 147 -23.71 33.22 -7.07
N GLU A 148 -24.67 33.73 -7.83
CA GLU A 148 -25.80 32.93 -8.36
C GLU A 148 -25.32 31.74 -9.18
N GLU A 149 -24.30 31.96 -10.00
CA GLU A 149 -23.62 30.95 -10.81
C GLU A 149 -23.00 29.84 -9.96
N ALA A 150 -22.48 30.15 -8.76
CA ALA A 150 -21.96 29.13 -7.85
C ALA A 150 -23.10 28.25 -7.29
N VAL A 151 -24.25 28.84 -6.96
CA VAL A 151 -25.42 28.07 -6.48
C VAL A 151 -26.03 27.23 -7.62
N GLN A 152 -26.14 27.78 -8.83
CA GLN A 152 -26.60 27.03 -10.01
C GLN A 152 -25.70 25.83 -10.34
N ASN A 153 -24.37 26.03 -10.33
CA ASN A 153 -23.43 24.95 -10.63
C ASN A 153 -23.46 23.85 -9.56
N ILE A 154 -23.59 24.22 -8.27
CA ILE A 154 -23.75 23.25 -7.17
C ILE A 154 -24.97 22.33 -7.40
N SER A 155 -26.13 22.89 -7.79
CA SER A 155 -27.31 22.08 -8.12
C SER A 155 -27.13 21.25 -9.40
N LYS A 156 -26.48 21.80 -10.44
CA LYS A 156 -26.29 21.15 -11.75
C LYS A 156 -25.38 19.92 -11.68
N TYR A 157 -24.30 19.97 -10.89
CA TYR A 157 -23.36 18.83 -10.78
C TYR A 157 -23.88 17.69 -9.89
N TYR A 158 -24.94 17.91 -9.10
CA TYR A 158 -25.57 16.85 -8.31
C TYR A 158 -26.32 15.85 -9.19
N GLY A 159 -27.10 16.32 -10.18
CA GLY A 159 -27.83 15.45 -11.12
C GLY A 159 -26.91 14.55 -11.96
N LEU A 160 -25.72 15.04 -12.31
CA LEU A 160 -24.68 14.29 -13.02
C LEU A 160 -24.02 13.17 -12.18
N PHE A 161 -24.24 13.13 -10.86
CA PHE A 161 -23.80 12.02 -10.01
C PHE A 161 -24.82 10.88 -9.92
N THR A 162 -26.04 11.10 -10.41
CA THR A 162 -27.15 10.14 -10.42
C THR A 162 -27.50 9.61 -11.82
N GLU A 163 -27.11 10.30 -12.90
CA GLU A 163 -27.24 9.78 -14.27
C GLU A 163 -26.08 8.83 -14.61
N GLY A 164 -26.40 7.56 -14.91
CA GLY A 164 -25.41 6.52 -15.25
C GLY A 164 -25.48 5.25 -14.39
N THR A 165 -26.33 5.22 -13.37
CA THR A 165 -26.79 3.97 -12.74
C THR A 165 -28.18 3.61 -13.28
N ASP A 166 -28.23 2.77 -14.30
CA ASP A 166 -29.50 2.15 -14.71
C ASP A 166 -29.77 0.88 -13.88
N GLU A 167 -31.05 0.66 -13.61
CA GLU A 167 -31.55 -0.30 -12.63
C GLU A 167 -31.48 -1.76 -13.11
N GLN A 168 -31.58 -2.71 -12.16
CA GLN A 168 -31.62 -4.13 -12.50
C GLN A 168 -32.89 -4.50 -13.26
N GLU A 169 -32.71 -5.16 -14.41
CA GLU A 169 -33.78 -5.70 -15.24
C GLU A 169 -34.68 -6.67 -14.44
N GLN A 170 -35.93 -6.28 -14.17
CA GLN A 170 -36.93 -7.21 -13.63
C GLN A 170 -37.60 -7.99 -14.76
N ARG A 171 -37.89 -9.27 -14.51
CA ARG A 171 -38.57 -10.15 -15.48
C ARG A 171 -39.91 -9.55 -15.95
N PRO A 172 -40.26 -9.67 -17.24
CA PRO A 172 -41.56 -9.25 -17.74
C PRO A 172 -42.72 -10.06 -17.13
N LEU A 173 -43.84 -9.35 -16.91
CA LEU A 173 -45.12 -9.89 -16.45
C LEU A 173 -45.71 -10.85 -17.49
N SER A 174 -46.46 -11.86 -17.04
CA SER A 174 -47.27 -12.69 -17.92
C SER A 174 -48.47 -11.91 -18.47
N LEU A 175 -49.06 -12.38 -19.57
CA LEU A 175 -50.19 -11.71 -20.23
C LEU A 175 -51.41 -11.52 -19.30
N LYS A 176 -51.59 -12.40 -18.31
CA LYS A 176 -52.63 -12.26 -17.26
C LYS A 176 -52.34 -11.15 -16.27
N GLU A 177 -51.08 -10.91 -15.93
CA GLU A 177 -50.64 -9.89 -14.96
C GLU A 177 -50.61 -8.50 -15.59
N TRP A 178 -50.34 -8.39 -16.90
CA TRP A 178 -50.46 -7.13 -17.64
C TRP A 178 -51.93 -6.68 -17.78
N MET A 179 -52.83 -7.62 -18.06
CA MET A 179 -54.26 -7.32 -18.24
C MET A 179 -55.01 -7.01 -16.93
N SER A 180 -54.46 -7.34 -15.75
CA SER A 180 -55.08 -7.04 -14.45
C SER A 180 -54.67 -5.70 -13.84
N GLY A 181 -53.78 -4.94 -14.50
CA GLY A 181 -53.36 -3.60 -14.05
C GLY A 181 -52.58 -3.57 -12.72
N SER A 182 -51.99 -4.69 -12.31
CA SER A 182 -51.30 -4.81 -11.01
C SER A 182 -49.84 -4.40 -11.13
N THR A 183 -49.43 -3.33 -10.46
CA THR A 183 -48.01 -2.98 -10.25
C THR A 183 -47.41 -3.83 -9.12
N GLY A 184 -46.14 -4.21 -9.26
CA GLY A 184 -45.39 -4.90 -8.19
C GLY A 184 -45.17 -4.00 -6.96
N PRO A 185 -44.83 -4.58 -5.79
CA PRO A 185 -44.60 -3.84 -4.56
C PRO A 185 -43.37 -2.92 -4.68
N THR A 186 -43.45 -1.73 -4.09
CA THR A 186 -42.38 -0.73 -4.21
C THR A 186 -41.18 -1.06 -3.31
N LEU A 187 -40.01 -0.49 -3.63
CA LEU A 187 -38.80 -0.60 -2.80
C LEU A 187 -39.04 -0.15 -1.34
N GLU A 188 -39.95 0.80 -1.14
CA GLU A 188 -40.36 1.29 0.18
C GLU A 188 -41.15 0.24 0.98
N GLU A 189 -42.06 -0.50 0.34
CA GLU A 189 -42.80 -1.60 0.97
C GLU A 189 -41.90 -2.79 1.32
N VAL A 190 -40.88 -3.06 0.51
CA VAL A 190 -39.83 -4.07 0.79
C VAL A 190 -38.97 -3.62 1.98
N GLY A 191 -38.56 -2.34 2.00
CA GLY A 191 -37.84 -1.73 3.12
C GLY A 191 -38.62 -1.80 4.43
N LEU A 192 -39.91 -1.44 4.42
CA LEU A 192 -40.77 -1.49 5.60
C LEU A 192 -40.97 -2.91 6.14
N LYS A 193 -41.08 -3.93 5.27
CA LYS A 193 -41.15 -5.33 5.69
C LYS A 193 -39.86 -5.81 6.36
N LEU A 194 -38.70 -5.43 5.81
CA LEU A 194 -37.40 -5.77 6.40
C LEU A 194 -37.18 -5.06 7.74
N LEU A 195 -37.63 -3.81 7.89
CA LEU A 195 -37.57 -3.09 9.16
C LEU A 195 -38.47 -3.73 10.23
N LYS A 196 -39.72 -4.05 9.89
CA LYS A 196 -40.66 -4.74 10.81
C LYS A 196 -40.14 -6.11 11.24
N ALA A 197 -39.63 -6.92 10.31
CA ALA A 197 -39.03 -8.22 10.64
C ALA A 197 -37.81 -8.08 11.59
N LYS A 198 -37.05 -6.99 11.48
CA LYS A 198 -35.93 -6.67 12.38
C LYS A 198 -36.43 -6.22 13.75
N GLU A 199 -37.42 -5.34 13.83
CA GLU A 199 -38.04 -4.91 15.08
C GLU A 199 -38.74 -6.05 15.84
N GLU A 200 -39.40 -6.97 15.13
CA GLU A 200 -39.99 -8.19 15.69
C GLU A 200 -38.90 -9.15 16.21
N SER A 201 -37.78 -9.30 15.49
CA SER A 201 -36.61 -10.07 15.96
C SER A 201 -35.97 -9.45 17.21
N GLU A 202 -35.91 -8.13 17.30
CA GLU A 202 -35.35 -7.41 18.45
C GLU A 202 -36.30 -7.41 19.66
N ARG A 203 -37.62 -7.41 19.46
CA ARG A 203 -38.61 -7.65 20.53
C ARG A 203 -38.54 -9.08 21.05
N ALA A 204 -38.50 -10.08 20.17
CA ALA A 204 -38.35 -11.49 20.54
C ALA A 204 -37.04 -11.80 21.30
N ARG A 205 -36.03 -10.93 21.20
CA ARG A 205 -34.79 -11.00 22.00
C ARG A 205 -34.89 -10.31 23.37
N LYS A 206 -35.79 -9.35 23.55
CA LYS A 206 -36.00 -8.64 24.84
C LYS A 206 -36.90 -9.40 25.81
N ASP A 207 -37.81 -10.24 25.31
CA ASP A 207 -38.75 -11.01 26.13
C ASP A 207 -38.18 -12.35 26.66
N GLN A 208 -36.87 -12.61 26.51
CA GLN A 208 -36.24 -13.79 27.13
C GLN A 208 -35.85 -13.52 28.59
N PRO A 209 -36.20 -14.41 29.54
CA PRO A 209 -35.90 -14.22 30.96
C PRO A 209 -34.40 -14.32 31.23
N PRO A 210 -33.87 -13.61 32.25
CA PRO A 210 -32.44 -13.55 32.52
C PRO A 210 -31.90 -14.91 32.96
N ARG A 211 -30.84 -15.38 32.27
CA ARG A 211 -30.03 -16.50 32.78
C ARG A 211 -29.14 -16.01 33.91
N ASN A 212 -29.35 -16.54 35.11
CA ASN A 212 -28.47 -16.36 36.26
C ASN A 212 -27.06 -16.87 35.99
N GLY A 213 -26.06 -16.18 36.54
CA GLY A 213 -24.79 -16.81 36.95
C GLY A 213 -23.51 -16.22 36.35
N ASN A 214 -22.85 -15.40 37.16
CA ASN A 214 -21.41 -15.08 37.17
C ASN A 214 -20.81 -14.30 35.97
N ALA A 215 -20.32 -13.10 36.30
CA ALA A 215 -19.39 -12.35 35.47
C ALA A 215 -18.03 -13.05 35.38
N SER A 216 -17.47 -13.12 34.17
CA SER A 216 -16.06 -13.42 33.93
C SER A 216 -15.47 -12.42 32.93
N SER A 217 -14.17 -12.18 33.06
CA SER A 217 -13.40 -11.22 32.27
C SER A 217 -13.42 -11.54 30.77
N SER A 218 -13.36 -10.51 29.92
CA SER A 218 -13.15 -10.63 28.47
C SER A 218 -11.77 -11.19 28.12
N SER A 219 -11.66 -12.51 28.16
CA SER A 219 -10.52 -13.29 27.68
C SER A 219 -10.67 -13.64 26.19
N LEU A 220 -9.53 -13.91 25.54
CA LEU A 220 -9.51 -14.58 24.23
C LEU A 220 -10.31 -15.90 24.33
N PRO A 221 -11.03 -16.32 23.27
CA PRO A 221 -11.89 -17.50 23.33
C PRO A 221 -11.08 -18.74 23.75
N ASP A 222 -11.67 -19.59 24.61
CA ASP A 222 -10.96 -20.72 25.26
C ASP A 222 -10.33 -21.72 24.27
N ASN A 223 -10.82 -21.77 23.03
CA ASN A 223 -10.25 -22.59 21.96
C ASN A 223 -8.88 -22.11 21.46
N TYR A 224 -8.44 -20.89 21.80
CA TYR A 224 -7.18 -20.33 21.32
C TYR A 224 -5.94 -21.08 21.88
N PHE A 225 -6.07 -21.74 23.04
CA PHE A 225 -4.96 -22.36 23.79
C PHE A 225 -4.97 -23.89 23.78
N GLN A 226 -5.60 -24.54 22.80
CA GLN A 226 -5.48 -26.00 22.64
C GLN A 226 -4.00 -26.41 22.49
N LYS A 227 -3.55 -27.37 23.31
CA LYS A 227 -2.15 -27.84 23.32
C LYS A 227 -1.81 -28.57 22.01
N PRO A 228 -0.79 -28.13 21.24
CA PRO A 228 -0.22 -28.94 20.17
C PRO A 228 0.37 -30.22 20.79
N THR A 229 -0.04 -31.39 20.30
CA THR A 229 0.39 -32.68 20.87
C THR A 229 1.74 -33.15 20.33
N MET A 230 2.18 -32.64 19.17
CA MET A 230 3.43 -33.02 18.51
C MET A 230 4.60 -32.06 18.80
N PHE A 231 4.39 -30.74 18.69
CA PHE A 231 5.45 -29.74 18.86
C PHE A 231 5.54 -29.29 20.33
N LYS A 232 6.66 -29.57 20.99
CA LYS A 232 6.89 -29.19 22.40
C LYS A 232 7.92 -28.07 22.52
N ARG A 233 9.03 -28.16 21.80
CA ARG A 233 10.17 -27.23 21.88
C ARG A 233 10.26 -26.35 20.65
N VAL A 234 10.23 -25.03 20.84
CA VAL A 234 10.15 -24.05 19.75
C VAL A 234 11.27 -23.03 19.88
N ALA A 235 12.07 -22.87 18.82
CA ALA A 235 13.04 -21.78 18.76
C ALA A 235 12.36 -20.51 18.21
N CYS A 236 12.22 -19.47 19.03
CA CYS A 236 11.61 -18.20 18.63
C CYS A 236 12.69 -17.18 18.24
N ALA A 237 12.61 -16.63 17.03
CA ALA A 237 13.47 -15.54 16.61
C ALA A 237 13.08 -14.23 17.34
N ILE A 238 13.92 -13.78 18.29
CA ILE A 238 13.72 -12.56 19.08
C ILE A 238 14.71 -11.49 18.59
N SER A 239 14.21 -10.41 18.00
CA SER A 239 15.04 -9.33 17.42
C SER A 239 15.23 -8.12 18.34
N GLY A 240 14.61 -8.11 19.52
CA GLY A 240 14.52 -6.91 20.37
C GLY A 240 13.45 -5.91 19.88
N GLY A 241 12.56 -6.33 18.96
CA GLY A 241 11.38 -5.58 18.54
C GLY A 241 10.08 -6.16 19.11
N ILE A 242 9.07 -5.30 19.29
CA ILE A 242 7.76 -5.62 19.90
C ILE A 242 7.10 -6.88 19.32
N ASP A 243 7.14 -7.06 18.00
CA ASP A 243 6.46 -8.15 17.30
C ASP A 243 7.05 -9.51 17.70
N SER A 244 8.39 -9.60 17.74
CA SER A 244 9.08 -10.82 18.19
C SER A 244 8.88 -11.10 19.67
N ALA A 245 8.75 -10.06 20.51
CA ALA A 245 8.53 -10.20 21.93
C ALA A 245 7.12 -10.70 22.26
N VAL A 246 6.10 -10.17 21.59
CA VAL A 246 4.71 -10.64 21.71
C VAL A 246 4.55 -12.04 21.11
N ALA A 247 5.24 -12.37 20.02
CA ALA A 247 5.26 -13.72 19.49
C ALA A 247 5.85 -14.73 20.48
N ALA A 248 6.97 -14.39 21.15
CA ALA A 248 7.57 -15.22 22.20
C ALA A 248 6.63 -15.41 23.41
N TYR A 249 5.95 -14.34 23.84
CA TYR A 249 4.93 -14.42 24.89
C TYR A 249 3.78 -15.38 24.52
N LEU A 250 3.18 -15.23 23.34
CA LEU A 250 2.06 -16.06 22.87
C LEU A 250 2.39 -17.56 22.74
N LEU A 251 3.68 -17.90 22.55
CA LEU A 251 4.18 -19.27 22.56
C LEU A 251 4.31 -19.80 24.00
N LYS A 252 4.88 -18.99 24.90
CA LYS A 252 5.02 -19.34 26.32
C LYS A 252 3.67 -19.57 26.99
N GLU A 253 2.68 -18.72 26.75
CA GLU A 253 1.34 -18.85 27.33
C GLU A 253 0.60 -20.13 26.86
N ARG A 254 1.01 -20.73 25.73
CA ARG A 254 0.53 -22.05 25.29
C ARG A 254 1.21 -23.23 25.98
N GLY A 255 2.15 -22.96 26.89
CA GLY A 255 2.90 -23.99 27.61
C GLY A 255 3.96 -24.69 26.75
N LEU A 256 4.45 -24.03 25.69
CA LEU A 256 5.55 -24.53 24.87
C LEU A 256 6.91 -24.27 25.54
N ASP A 257 7.88 -25.15 25.32
CA ASP A 257 9.29 -24.97 25.71
C ASP A 257 9.97 -24.03 24.70
N VAL A 258 9.90 -22.73 24.98
CA VAL A 258 10.39 -21.68 24.07
C VAL A 258 11.84 -21.34 24.36
N VAL A 259 12.71 -21.50 23.35
CA VAL A 259 14.08 -20.98 23.37
C VAL A 259 14.14 -19.73 22.50
N GLY A 260 14.48 -18.59 23.09
CA GLY A 260 14.73 -17.36 22.35
C GLY A 260 16.05 -17.45 21.57
N VAL A 261 16.06 -16.97 20.33
CA VAL A 261 17.28 -16.86 19.51
C VAL A 261 17.39 -15.45 18.94
N TYR A 262 18.45 -14.76 19.33
CA TYR A 262 18.88 -13.49 18.72
C TYR A 262 19.94 -13.78 17.67
N MET A 263 19.69 -13.32 16.44
CA MET A 263 20.60 -13.48 15.30
C MET A 263 21.44 -12.22 15.13
N HIS A 264 22.76 -12.37 15.13
CA HIS A 264 23.71 -11.30 14.83
C HIS A 264 24.29 -11.56 13.43
N ASN A 265 23.90 -10.73 12.47
CA ASN A 265 24.10 -10.97 11.03
C ASN A 265 24.96 -9.89 10.34
N TRP A 266 25.40 -8.89 11.08
CA TRP A 266 26.23 -7.79 10.58
C TRP A 266 27.15 -7.30 11.69
N ASP A 267 28.46 -7.28 11.43
CA ASP A 267 29.41 -6.65 12.35
C ASP A 267 29.51 -5.15 12.03
N LEU A 268 29.41 -4.32 13.06
CA LEU A 268 29.52 -2.86 12.95
C LEU A 268 30.93 -2.36 13.31
N ASN A 269 31.75 -3.22 13.91
CA ASN A 269 33.09 -2.88 14.41
C ASN A 269 34.09 -2.68 13.26
N GLU A 270 33.95 -3.41 12.15
CA GLU A 270 34.78 -3.24 10.95
C GLU A 270 34.55 -1.88 10.25
N GLU A 271 33.44 -1.20 10.52
CA GLU A 271 33.05 0.06 9.88
C GLU A 271 33.19 1.30 10.79
N GLY A 272 33.77 1.15 11.99
CA GLY A 272 33.99 2.26 12.93
C GLY A 272 32.72 2.95 13.44
N SER A 273 31.55 2.30 13.33
CA SER A 273 30.24 2.89 13.65
C SER A 273 29.69 2.37 14.99
N SER A 274 29.23 3.29 15.85
CA SER A 274 28.86 2.92 17.22
C SER A 274 27.48 2.24 17.34
N CYS A 275 27.52 0.94 17.63
CA CYS A 275 26.71 0.32 18.70
C CYS A 275 25.16 0.26 18.55
N SER A 276 24.60 0.10 17.35
CA SER A 276 23.14 -0.18 17.21
C SER A 276 22.76 -1.63 17.54
N SER A 277 23.50 -2.63 17.05
CA SER A 277 23.20 -4.06 17.30
C SER A 277 23.25 -4.43 18.79
N SER A 278 24.10 -3.78 19.58
CA SER A 278 24.17 -3.96 21.03
C SER A 278 22.86 -3.56 21.73
N GLY A 279 22.19 -2.51 21.27
CA GLY A 279 20.89 -2.08 21.80
C GLY A 279 19.78 -3.09 21.53
N ASP A 280 19.71 -3.61 20.31
CA ASP A 280 18.73 -4.64 19.95
C ASP A 280 18.96 -5.96 20.70
N PHE A 281 20.22 -6.35 20.95
CA PHE A 281 20.54 -7.52 21.78
C PHE A 281 20.19 -7.30 23.26
N LEU A 282 20.43 -6.10 23.80
CA LEU A 282 20.01 -5.75 25.17
C LEU A 282 18.50 -5.80 25.32
N ASP A 283 17.74 -5.31 24.34
CA ASP A 283 16.28 -5.38 24.34
C ASP A 283 15.77 -6.82 24.19
N ALA A 284 16.38 -7.64 23.33
CA ALA A 284 16.09 -9.07 23.25
C ALA A 284 16.37 -9.80 24.57
N SER A 285 17.45 -9.44 25.27
CA SER A 285 17.83 -9.97 26.58
C SER A 285 16.84 -9.56 27.67
N ARG A 286 16.38 -8.29 27.67
CA ARG A 286 15.32 -7.79 28.56
C ARG A 286 14.00 -8.54 28.34
N VAL A 287 13.60 -8.74 27.08
CA VAL A 287 12.41 -9.52 26.71
C VAL A 287 12.53 -10.97 27.21
N ALA A 288 13.66 -11.63 26.96
CA ALA A 288 13.87 -13.01 27.38
C ALA A 288 13.84 -13.16 28.91
N ASN A 289 14.50 -12.25 29.64
CA ASN A 289 14.47 -12.24 31.12
C ASN A 289 13.06 -11.98 31.65
N HIS A 290 12.34 -11.00 31.10
CA HIS A 290 10.95 -10.68 31.47
C HIS A 290 10.01 -11.86 31.25
N LEU A 291 10.19 -12.58 30.14
CA LEU A 291 9.44 -13.79 29.82
C LEU A 291 10.01 -15.05 30.47
N ALA A 292 11.08 -14.99 31.26
CA ALA A 292 11.80 -16.13 31.83
C ALA A 292 12.14 -17.23 30.79
N LEU A 293 12.64 -16.82 29.62
CA LEU A 293 13.03 -17.69 28.51
C LEU A 293 14.56 -17.76 28.38
N PRO A 294 15.15 -18.93 28.08
CA PRO A 294 16.56 -19.01 27.71
C PRO A 294 16.80 -18.32 26.37
N LEU A 295 17.76 -17.39 26.31
CA LEU A 295 18.17 -16.69 25.09
C LEU A 295 19.52 -17.22 24.58
N ARG A 296 19.61 -17.48 23.28
CA ARG A 296 20.87 -17.77 22.57
C ARG A 296 21.19 -16.65 21.59
N ARG A 297 22.39 -16.10 21.67
CA ARG A 297 22.98 -15.30 20.58
C ARG A 297 23.64 -16.26 19.58
N VAL A 298 23.38 -16.06 18.30
CA VAL A 298 23.92 -16.86 17.19
C VAL A 298 24.41 -15.91 16.11
N GLU A 299 25.56 -16.23 15.50
CA GLU A 299 26.18 -15.40 14.49
C GLU A 299 26.00 -16.03 13.12
N PHE A 300 25.44 -15.25 12.18
CA PHE A 300 25.29 -15.62 10.76
C PHE A 300 25.85 -14.53 9.86
N VAL A 301 26.89 -13.81 10.32
CA VAL A 301 27.53 -12.70 9.60
C VAL A 301 28.09 -13.19 8.26
N ARG A 302 28.75 -14.36 8.24
CA ARG A 302 29.32 -14.96 7.03
C ARG A 302 28.24 -15.35 6.01
N GLU A 303 27.17 -16.01 6.45
CA GLU A 303 26.04 -16.39 5.61
C GLU A 303 25.31 -15.16 5.08
N PHE A 304 25.08 -14.14 5.91
CA PHE A 304 24.47 -12.88 5.45
C PHE A 304 25.36 -12.17 4.42
N TRP A 305 26.67 -12.11 4.64
CA TRP A 305 27.59 -11.50 3.70
C TRP A 305 27.58 -12.19 2.33
N LEU A 306 27.67 -13.52 2.31
CA LEU A 306 27.74 -14.32 1.09
C LEU A 306 26.38 -14.43 0.38
N ASP A 307 25.34 -14.88 1.09
CA ASP A 307 24.06 -15.28 0.50
C ASP A 307 23.07 -14.11 0.34
N VAL A 308 23.31 -12.95 0.98
CA VAL A 308 22.41 -11.77 0.93
C VAL A 308 23.14 -10.53 0.43
N PHE A 309 24.22 -10.13 1.09
CA PHE A 309 24.82 -8.83 0.84
C PHE A 309 25.61 -8.77 -0.47
N SER A 310 26.43 -9.79 -0.76
CA SER A 310 27.20 -9.88 -2.00
C SER A 310 26.30 -9.86 -3.24
N HIS A 311 25.18 -10.59 -3.20
CA HIS A 311 24.14 -10.54 -4.24
C HIS A 311 23.53 -9.14 -4.37
N THR A 312 23.22 -8.48 -3.25
CA THR A 312 22.68 -7.12 -3.25
C THR A 312 23.66 -6.14 -3.92
N VAL A 313 24.94 -6.18 -3.56
CA VAL A 313 25.99 -5.34 -4.16
C VAL A 313 26.07 -5.54 -5.68
N GLU A 314 26.07 -6.79 -6.15
CA GLU A 314 26.17 -7.08 -7.59
C GLU A 314 24.92 -6.65 -8.38
N SER A 315 23.73 -6.78 -7.78
CA SER A 315 22.51 -6.26 -8.39
C SER A 315 22.50 -4.73 -8.49
N TYR A 316 23.02 -4.00 -7.49
CA TYR A 316 23.20 -2.55 -7.60
C TYR A 316 24.30 -2.15 -8.63
N ARG A 317 25.38 -2.93 -8.77
CA ARG A 317 26.41 -2.73 -9.82
C ARG A 317 25.85 -2.91 -11.23
N SER A 318 24.93 -3.85 -11.41
CA SER A 318 24.22 -4.09 -12.67
C SER A 318 22.99 -3.18 -12.89
N GLY A 319 22.78 -2.16 -12.06
CA GLY A 319 21.67 -1.21 -12.18
C GLY A 319 20.28 -1.80 -11.90
N ARG A 320 20.23 -2.98 -11.28
CA ARG A 320 19.02 -3.63 -10.77
C ARG A 320 18.73 -3.10 -9.36
N SER A 321 17.57 -3.46 -8.81
CA SER A 321 17.23 -3.11 -7.43
C SER A 321 16.64 -4.32 -6.74
N ASP A 322 17.51 -5.17 -6.20
CA ASP A 322 17.12 -6.39 -5.49
C ASP A 322 16.46 -6.10 -4.14
N ASN A 323 15.80 -7.12 -3.59
CA ASN A 323 15.18 -7.06 -2.27
C ASN A 323 15.97 -7.90 -1.24
N PRO A 324 16.92 -7.31 -0.48
CA PRO A 324 17.74 -8.05 0.48
C PRO A 324 16.92 -8.71 1.59
N ASP A 325 15.73 -8.19 1.92
CA ASP A 325 14.88 -8.76 2.96
C ASP A 325 14.26 -10.10 2.51
N VAL A 326 13.97 -10.27 1.22
CA VAL A 326 13.53 -11.57 0.66
C VAL A 326 14.65 -12.61 0.79
N LEU A 327 15.89 -12.24 0.43
CA LEU A 327 17.06 -13.11 0.55
C LEU A 327 17.40 -13.42 2.02
N CYS A 328 17.33 -12.43 2.90
CA CYS A 328 17.52 -12.60 4.35
C CYS A 328 16.50 -13.57 4.97
N ASN A 329 15.24 -13.53 4.52
CA ASN A 329 14.27 -14.53 4.93
C ASN A 329 14.63 -15.91 4.36
N ARG A 330 14.86 -16.03 3.04
CA ARG A 330 15.21 -17.30 2.37
C ARG A 330 16.42 -18.00 3.01
N PHE A 331 17.55 -17.32 3.11
CA PHE A 331 18.83 -17.93 3.48
C PHE A 331 19.13 -17.87 4.97
N ILE A 332 18.77 -16.79 5.66
CA ILE A 332 19.16 -16.60 7.05
C ILE A 332 18.04 -17.03 8.01
N LYS A 333 16.88 -16.38 7.98
CA LYS A 333 15.81 -16.66 8.97
C LYS A 333 15.16 -18.03 8.75
N PHE A 334 14.91 -18.44 7.52
CA PHE A 334 14.29 -19.73 7.20
C PHE A 334 15.30 -20.76 6.65
N GLY A 335 16.57 -20.38 6.49
CA GLY A 335 17.68 -21.26 6.13
C GLY A 335 18.58 -21.58 7.33
N SER A 336 19.55 -20.71 7.63
CA SER A 336 20.56 -20.95 8.67
C SER A 336 19.98 -20.99 10.09
N PHE A 337 19.06 -20.09 10.45
CA PHE A 337 18.36 -20.16 11.76
C PHE A 337 17.51 -21.42 11.88
N TYR A 338 16.74 -21.78 10.84
CA TYR A 338 15.98 -23.03 10.81
C TYR A 338 16.89 -24.26 11.03
N ARG A 339 17.96 -24.40 10.24
CA ARG A 339 18.95 -25.49 10.38
C ARG A 339 19.59 -25.51 11.78
N TYR A 340 19.92 -24.34 12.34
CA TYR A 340 20.46 -24.24 13.69
C TYR A 340 19.44 -24.70 14.76
N ALA A 341 18.19 -24.26 14.68
CA ALA A 341 17.14 -24.63 15.61
C ALA A 341 16.89 -26.14 15.65
N ILE A 342 16.69 -26.76 14.49
CA ILE A 342 16.44 -28.21 14.40
C ILE A 342 17.69 -29.02 14.80
N ASN A 343 18.86 -28.70 14.25
CA ASN A 343 20.04 -29.57 14.40
C ASN A 343 20.83 -29.32 15.69
N ARG A 344 20.86 -28.10 16.22
CA ARG A 344 21.65 -27.71 17.41
C ARG A 344 20.81 -27.52 18.66
N LEU A 345 19.65 -26.84 18.56
CA LEU A 345 18.76 -26.64 19.71
C LEU A 345 17.81 -27.83 19.95
N ARG A 346 17.72 -28.77 19.00
CA ARG A 346 16.75 -29.87 18.98
C ARG A 346 15.32 -29.38 19.17
N ALA A 347 15.00 -28.24 18.54
CA ALA A 347 13.63 -27.73 18.49
C ALA A 347 12.80 -28.52 17.47
N ASP A 348 11.52 -28.70 17.75
CA ASP A 348 10.57 -29.36 16.85
C ASP A 348 10.11 -28.41 15.73
N ALA A 349 10.06 -27.10 16.04
CA ALA A 349 9.67 -26.02 15.14
C ALA A 349 10.44 -24.72 15.43
N ILE A 350 10.37 -23.78 14.49
CA ILE A 350 10.75 -22.37 14.71
C ILE A 350 9.51 -21.48 14.80
N ALA A 351 9.68 -20.27 15.34
CA ALA A 351 8.66 -19.25 15.34
C ALA A 351 9.24 -17.86 15.02
N SER A 352 8.41 -17.00 14.44
CA SER A 352 8.82 -15.65 14.08
C SER A 352 7.68 -14.64 14.24
N GLY A 353 8.03 -13.40 14.62
CA GLY A 353 7.10 -12.26 14.70
C GLY A 353 6.69 -11.68 13.34
N HIS A 354 6.61 -12.50 12.29
CA HIS A 354 6.13 -12.04 10.98
C HIS A 354 4.60 -12.05 10.93
N TYR A 355 4.04 -11.03 10.29
CA TYR A 355 2.62 -10.94 9.94
C TYR A 355 2.33 -11.79 8.70
N ALA A 356 2.13 -13.08 8.94
CA ALA A 356 1.71 -14.09 7.98
C ALA A 356 0.87 -15.17 8.69
N ARG A 357 0.17 -16.02 7.94
CA ARG A 357 -0.54 -17.21 8.43
C ARG A 357 -0.02 -18.45 7.70
N SER A 358 -0.28 -19.61 8.29
CA SER A 358 -0.01 -20.93 7.72
C SER A 358 -1.32 -21.71 7.62
N SER A 359 -1.48 -22.57 6.61
CA SER A 359 -2.63 -23.50 6.54
C SER A 359 -2.65 -24.49 7.71
N PHE A 360 -1.49 -24.80 8.30
CA PHE A 360 -1.35 -25.61 9.51
C PHE A 360 -1.70 -24.85 10.80
N GLY A 361 -2.18 -23.61 10.70
CA GLY A 361 -2.56 -22.78 11.84
C GLY A 361 -1.43 -21.88 12.35
N GLN A 362 -1.70 -21.14 13.43
CA GLN A 362 -0.74 -20.18 13.95
C GLN A 362 0.41 -20.83 14.76
N PHE A 363 0.12 -22.00 15.35
CA PHE A 363 0.94 -22.77 16.28
C PHE A 363 1.08 -24.23 15.82
N LEU A 364 0.93 -24.47 14.51
CA LEU A 364 0.99 -25.79 13.86
C LEU A 364 -0.07 -26.78 14.37
N GLU A 365 -1.19 -26.28 14.89
CA GLU A 365 -2.32 -27.05 15.43
C GLU A 365 -3.03 -27.96 14.39
N LYS A 366 -2.81 -27.72 13.09
CA LYS A 366 -3.30 -28.55 11.98
C LYS A 366 -2.17 -29.15 11.14
N TYR A 367 -0.98 -29.36 11.72
CA TYR A 367 0.15 -29.95 11.00
C TYR A 367 -0.15 -31.39 10.54
N ASN A 368 0.15 -31.67 9.28
CA ASN A 368 0.13 -33.01 8.71
C ASN A 368 1.40 -33.19 7.86
N GLU A 369 2.19 -34.22 8.15
CA GLU A 369 3.45 -34.49 7.44
C GLU A 369 3.23 -34.92 5.97
N SER A 370 2.05 -35.47 5.67
CA SER A 370 1.64 -35.85 4.30
C SER A 370 1.14 -34.67 3.45
N GLU A 371 0.95 -33.48 4.04
CA GLU A 371 0.38 -32.32 3.34
C GLU A 371 1.41 -31.21 3.08
N LYS A 372 1.21 -30.49 1.97
CA LYS A 372 1.97 -29.28 1.66
C LYS A 372 1.35 -28.08 2.37
N VAL A 373 2.07 -27.49 3.32
CA VAL A 373 1.67 -26.23 3.96
C VAL A 373 1.51 -25.11 2.92
N SER A 374 0.59 -24.18 3.15
CA SER A 374 0.43 -22.96 2.35
C SER A 374 0.71 -21.72 3.18
N LEU A 375 1.45 -20.78 2.60
CA LEU A 375 1.65 -19.44 3.15
C LEU A 375 0.41 -18.59 2.87
N LEU A 376 -0.17 -18.00 3.91
CA LEU A 376 -1.40 -17.21 3.83
C LEU A 376 -1.15 -15.78 4.33
N ARG A 377 -1.86 -14.81 3.75
CA ARG A 377 -1.83 -13.40 4.18
C ARG A 377 -2.40 -13.26 5.60
N PRO A 378 -1.90 -12.35 6.47
CA PRO A 378 -2.41 -12.16 7.83
C PRO A 378 -3.76 -11.41 7.85
N LYS A 379 -4.42 -11.39 9.03
CA LYS A 379 -5.59 -10.52 9.32
C LYS A 379 -5.26 -9.03 9.04
N ASP A 380 -4.07 -8.58 9.41
CA ASP A 380 -3.59 -7.21 9.14
C ASP A 380 -2.98 -7.09 7.73
N HIS A 381 -3.82 -6.87 6.72
CA HIS A 381 -3.35 -6.66 5.35
C HIS A 381 -2.44 -5.41 5.17
N PHE A 382 -2.38 -4.48 6.13
CA PHE A 382 -1.45 -3.35 6.11
C PHE A 382 -0.06 -3.69 6.67
N LYS A 383 0.05 -4.83 7.37
CA LYS A 383 1.31 -5.42 7.85
C LYS A 383 1.74 -6.67 7.11
N ASP A 384 0.94 -7.13 6.15
CA ASP A 384 1.18 -8.25 5.25
C ASP A 384 2.63 -8.40 4.75
N GLN A 385 3.33 -9.35 5.37
CA GLN A 385 4.74 -9.65 5.15
C GLN A 385 4.96 -10.88 4.24
N THR A 386 3.91 -11.53 3.71
CA THR A 386 4.07 -12.71 2.83
C THR A 386 4.91 -12.41 1.59
N TYR A 387 4.90 -11.15 1.11
CA TYR A 387 5.78 -10.67 0.04
C TYR A 387 7.26 -10.96 0.31
N PHE A 388 7.71 -10.81 1.56
CA PHE A 388 9.09 -11.07 1.96
C PHE A 388 9.38 -12.55 2.24
N LEU A 389 8.34 -13.37 2.34
CA LEU A 389 8.39 -14.81 2.61
C LEU A 389 8.16 -15.66 1.35
N CYS A 390 8.01 -15.04 0.18
CA CYS A 390 7.68 -15.70 -1.09
C CYS A 390 8.75 -16.67 -1.62
N GLN A 391 9.94 -16.71 -0.99
CA GLN A 391 11.07 -17.59 -1.31
C GLN A 391 11.38 -18.60 -0.18
N VAL A 392 10.51 -18.71 0.83
CA VAL A 392 10.74 -19.65 1.95
C VAL A 392 10.56 -21.08 1.46
N ALA A 393 11.54 -21.94 1.75
CA ALA A 393 11.50 -23.36 1.40
C ALA A 393 10.41 -24.10 2.18
N GLN A 394 9.72 -25.02 1.51
CA GLN A 394 8.54 -25.69 2.06
C GLN A 394 8.83 -26.45 3.36
N SER A 395 9.99 -27.10 3.45
CA SER A 395 10.44 -27.83 4.64
C SER A 395 10.65 -26.92 5.87
N ALA A 396 11.03 -25.67 5.68
CA ALA A 396 11.15 -24.69 6.76
C ALA A 396 9.78 -24.08 7.11
N LEU A 397 8.95 -23.79 6.11
CA LEU A 397 7.61 -23.24 6.32
C LEU A 397 6.71 -24.21 7.09
N ALA A 398 6.76 -25.50 6.77
CA ALA A 398 5.94 -26.54 7.41
C ALA A 398 6.19 -26.64 8.92
N LYS A 399 7.38 -26.23 9.38
CA LYS A 399 7.81 -26.21 10.79
C LYS A 399 8.01 -24.79 11.31
N THR A 400 7.29 -23.79 10.76
CA THR A 400 7.27 -22.41 11.27
C THR A 400 5.90 -22.02 11.84
N MET A 401 5.91 -21.50 13.07
CA MET A 401 4.76 -20.83 13.70
C MET A 401 4.77 -19.32 13.41
N PHE A 402 3.58 -18.75 13.19
CA PHE A 402 3.35 -17.31 13.02
C PHE A 402 2.32 -16.80 14.05
N PRO A 403 2.72 -16.56 15.31
CA PRO A 403 1.81 -16.20 16.40
C PRO A 403 1.00 -14.93 16.15
N LEU A 404 1.48 -14.01 15.32
CA LEU A 404 0.83 -12.72 15.04
C LEU A 404 -0.16 -12.77 13.86
N GLY A 405 -0.28 -13.89 13.14
CA GLY A 405 -1.05 -13.98 11.89
C GLY A 405 -2.52 -13.58 11.97
N MET A 406 -3.15 -13.72 13.14
CA MET A 406 -4.53 -13.33 13.43
C MET A 406 -4.66 -12.04 14.25
N LEU A 407 -3.57 -11.28 14.43
CA LEU A 407 -3.56 -10.03 15.20
C LEU A 407 -3.31 -8.80 14.31
N LEU A 408 -4.01 -7.72 14.61
CA LEU A 408 -3.74 -6.37 14.12
C LEU A 408 -2.53 -5.78 14.85
N LYS A 409 -1.80 -4.85 14.22
CA LYS A 409 -0.65 -4.20 14.87
C LYS A 409 -1.00 -3.53 16.22
N ASP A 410 -2.20 -2.99 16.34
CA ASP A 410 -2.64 -2.31 17.56
C ASP A 410 -3.07 -3.31 18.65
N GLU A 411 -3.65 -4.47 18.29
CA GLU A 411 -3.87 -5.60 19.21
C GLU A 411 -2.53 -6.11 19.77
N VAL A 412 -1.47 -6.18 18.95
CA VAL A 412 -0.10 -6.53 19.37
C VAL A 412 0.50 -5.50 20.34
N ARG A 413 0.33 -4.20 20.07
CA ARG A 413 0.78 -3.12 20.97
C ARG A 413 0.07 -3.17 22.31
N GLU A 414 -1.23 -3.42 22.31
CA GLU A 414 -2.02 -3.46 23.54
C GLU A 414 -1.73 -4.72 24.35
N LEU A 415 -1.51 -5.86 23.69
CA LEU A 415 -1.01 -7.06 24.37
C LEU A 415 0.38 -6.79 25.00
N ALA A 416 1.30 -6.15 24.27
CA ALA A 416 2.61 -5.79 24.82
C ALA A 416 2.52 -4.91 26.08
N ARG A 417 1.63 -3.92 26.12
CA ARG A 417 1.39 -3.10 27.33
C ARG A 417 0.91 -3.95 28.50
N ARG A 418 -0.14 -4.74 28.29
CA ARG A 418 -0.76 -5.57 29.34
C ARG A 418 0.22 -6.58 29.96
N VAL A 419 1.16 -7.11 29.18
CA VAL A 419 2.14 -8.10 29.65
C VAL A 419 3.44 -7.48 30.19
N GLY A 420 3.51 -6.16 30.39
CA GLY A 420 4.71 -5.48 30.93
C GLY A 420 5.81 -5.17 29.90
N LEU A 421 5.57 -5.43 28.62
CA LEU A 421 6.48 -5.15 27.50
C LEU A 421 6.19 -3.80 26.80
N GLY A 422 5.33 -2.96 27.40
CA GLY A 422 4.85 -1.70 26.80
C GLY A 422 5.94 -0.67 26.46
N TRP A 423 7.13 -0.78 27.05
CA TRP A 423 8.30 0.04 26.72
C TRP A 423 8.81 -0.19 25.29
N LEU A 424 8.48 -1.33 24.66
CA LEU A 424 8.77 -1.57 23.24
C LEU A 424 7.80 -0.82 22.31
N CYS A 425 6.68 -0.30 22.80
CA CYS A 425 5.71 0.43 21.97
C CYS A 425 6.23 1.80 21.50
N THR A 426 7.22 2.39 22.19
CA THR A 426 7.87 3.65 21.80
C THR A 426 9.05 3.45 20.86
N LYS A 427 9.52 2.20 20.68
CA LYS A 427 10.64 1.88 19.78
C LYS A 427 10.17 2.01 18.32
N PRO A 428 10.89 2.74 17.44
CA PRO A 428 10.53 2.82 16.04
C PRO A 428 10.62 1.43 15.39
N GLU A 429 9.75 1.16 14.42
CA GLU A 429 9.82 -0.07 13.64
C GLU A 429 11.09 -0.07 12.78
N SER A 430 11.75 -1.23 12.69
CA SER A 430 12.93 -1.41 11.84
C SER A 430 12.59 -1.03 10.39
N SER A 431 13.32 -0.06 9.86
CA SER A 431 13.17 0.46 8.50
C SER A 431 14.54 0.61 7.84
N GLY A 432 14.61 0.33 6.54
CA GLY A 432 15.86 0.04 5.84
C GLY A 432 16.13 -1.46 5.73
N MET A 433 17.29 -1.83 5.18
CA MET A 433 17.70 -3.23 4.99
C MET A 433 17.82 -3.95 6.34
N CYS A 434 17.24 -5.15 6.44
CA CYS A 434 17.23 -5.93 7.66
C CYS A 434 18.66 -6.14 8.21
N MET A 435 18.82 -6.00 9.52
CA MET A 435 20.06 -6.21 10.31
C MET A 435 21.20 -5.18 10.13
N VAL A 436 21.25 -4.40 9.06
CA VAL A 436 22.32 -3.38 8.84
C VAL A 436 22.03 -2.03 9.53
N GLY A 437 20.76 -1.81 9.92
CA GLY A 437 20.32 -0.67 10.71
C GLY A 437 19.94 0.58 9.89
N PRO A 438 19.50 1.66 10.57
CA PRO A 438 18.97 2.86 9.93
C PRO A 438 20.10 3.73 9.33
N ARG A 439 20.58 3.36 8.15
CA ARG A 439 21.59 4.10 7.39
C ARG A 439 20.99 4.83 6.19
N LYS A 440 21.62 5.92 5.76
CA LYS A 440 21.37 6.50 4.43
C LYS A 440 21.95 5.53 3.39
N PHE A 441 21.07 4.78 2.71
CA PHE A 441 21.47 3.69 1.83
C PHE A 441 22.53 4.07 0.78
N PRO A 442 22.45 5.21 0.05
CA PRO A 442 23.47 5.60 -0.95
C PRO A 442 24.89 5.65 -0.38
N SER A 443 25.09 6.39 0.73
CA SER A 443 26.39 6.52 1.41
C SER A 443 26.89 5.25 2.11
N PHE A 444 26.01 4.26 2.28
CA PHE A 444 26.40 2.94 2.76
C PHE A 444 26.88 2.07 1.60
N ILE A 445 26.13 2.02 0.49
CA ILE A 445 26.50 1.19 -0.67
C ILE A 445 27.76 1.71 -1.40
N ASP A 446 28.06 3.01 -1.31
CA ASP A 446 29.32 3.62 -1.79
C ASP A 446 30.60 3.00 -1.21
N GLN A 447 30.52 2.29 -0.08
CA GLN A 447 31.67 1.64 0.55
C GLN A 447 32.04 0.32 -0.14
N TYR A 448 31.17 -0.21 -1.02
CA TYR A 448 31.30 -1.52 -1.66
C TYR A 448 31.18 -1.46 -3.20
N ILE A 449 30.72 -0.34 -3.74
CA ILE A 449 30.59 -0.09 -5.17
C ILE A 449 31.44 1.12 -5.53
N GLU A 450 32.42 0.91 -6.42
CA GLU A 450 33.21 1.99 -7.00
C GLU A 450 32.28 2.95 -7.77
N ALA A 451 32.34 4.23 -7.40
CA ALA A 451 31.50 5.25 -7.99
C ALA A 451 31.95 5.55 -9.43
N LYS A 452 31.19 5.05 -10.42
CA LYS A 452 31.35 5.37 -11.85
C LYS A 452 30.44 6.56 -12.22
N PRO A 453 30.99 7.78 -12.43
CA PRO A 453 30.18 8.94 -12.76
C PRO A 453 29.41 8.75 -14.08
N GLY A 454 28.26 9.39 -14.17
CA GLY A 454 27.34 9.28 -15.30
C GLY A 454 26.40 10.45 -15.42
N ARG A 455 25.51 10.40 -16.41
CA ARG A 455 24.64 11.52 -16.79
C ARG A 455 23.17 11.19 -16.55
N LEU A 456 22.43 12.15 -16.00
CA LEU A 456 20.99 12.19 -16.06
C LEU A 456 20.58 12.77 -17.42
N ILE A 457 19.88 11.97 -18.23
CA ILE A 457 19.41 12.36 -19.56
C ILE A 457 17.89 12.42 -19.55
N ASP A 458 17.32 13.56 -19.96
CA ASP A 458 15.87 13.66 -20.15
C ASP A 458 15.43 12.80 -21.33
N VAL A 459 14.42 11.95 -21.15
CA VAL A 459 13.91 11.08 -22.22
C VAL A 459 13.24 11.87 -23.34
N ASP A 460 12.65 13.02 -23.01
CA ASP A 460 11.81 13.77 -23.93
C ASP A 460 12.63 14.73 -24.80
N THR A 461 13.66 15.38 -24.22
CA THR A 461 14.57 16.29 -24.96
C THR A 461 15.86 15.64 -25.43
N GLY A 462 16.31 14.55 -24.80
CA GLY A 462 17.64 13.96 -25.00
C GLY A 462 18.78 14.74 -24.32
N GLU A 463 18.49 15.85 -23.62
CA GLU A 463 19.50 16.71 -23.01
C GLU A 463 20.04 16.14 -21.69
N VAL A 464 21.29 16.48 -21.39
CA VAL A 464 21.93 16.16 -20.11
C VAL A 464 21.49 17.17 -19.06
N VAL A 465 20.59 16.76 -18.16
CA VAL A 465 20.03 17.64 -17.12
C VAL A 465 20.86 17.67 -15.84
N HIS A 466 21.71 16.67 -15.60
CA HIS A 466 22.65 16.64 -14.47
C HIS A 466 23.74 15.58 -14.66
N GLU A 467 24.77 15.63 -13.82
CA GLU A 467 25.73 14.53 -13.64
C GLU A 467 25.54 13.87 -12.26
N HIS A 468 25.89 12.59 -12.14
CA HIS A 468 25.76 11.82 -10.90
C HIS A 468 27.00 10.97 -10.63
N LYS A 469 27.18 10.54 -9.37
CA LYS A 469 28.37 9.77 -8.95
C LYS A 469 28.31 8.28 -9.27
N GLY A 470 27.11 7.70 -9.41
CA GLY A 470 26.96 6.31 -9.83
C GLY A 470 25.52 5.87 -9.99
N ILE A 471 25.30 4.83 -10.79
CA ILE A 471 23.97 4.30 -11.11
C ILE A 471 23.29 3.64 -9.90
N HIS A 472 24.07 3.13 -8.95
CA HIS A 472 23.65 2.43 -7.74
C HIS A 472 22.88 3.32 -6.74
N TRP A 473 22.84 4.64 -6.98
CA TRP A 473 22.03 5.61 -6.24
C TRP A 473 20.57 5.72 -6.74
N PHE A 474 20.23 5.01 -7.82
CA PHE A 474 18.97 5.16 -8.54
C PHE A 474 18.20 3.84 -8.63
N THR A 475 16.88 3.92 -8.41
CA THR A 475 15.91 2.86 -8.67
C THR A 475 14.81 3.39 -9.60
N LEU A 476 14.23 2.54 -10.45
CA LEU A 476 13.17 2.95 -11.36
C LEU A 476 11.97 3.59 -10.61
N GLY A 477 11.50 4.71 -11.14
CA GLY A 477 10.45 5.55 -10.56
C GLY A 477 10.85 6.36 -9.33
N GLN A 478 12.12 6.36 -8.92
CA GLN A 478 12.65 7.25 -7.88
C GLN A 478 12.55 8.71 -8.32
N ARG A 479 12.09 9.58 -7.42
CA ARG A 479 12.11 11.03 -7.65
C ARG A 479 13.52 11.57 -7.39
N VAL A 480 14.10 12.21 -8.40
CA VAL A 480 15.36 12.95 -8.32
C VAL A 480 15.04 14.43 -8.17
N ARG A 481 15.82 15.15 -7.35
CA ARG A 481 15.81 16.61 -7.27
C ARG A 481 17.16 17.11 -7.74
N ILE A 482 17.17 17.89 -8.80
CA ILE A 482 18.36 18.55 -9.35
C ILE A 482 18.35 19.99 -8.82
N GLY A 483 19.50 20.48 -8.34
CA GLY A 483 19.62 21.85 -7.86
C GLY A 483 19.35 22.86 -8.98
N GLY A 484 18.63 23.94 -8.66
CA GLY A 484 18.28 24.99 -9.65
C GLY A 484 16.99 24.74 -10.45
N LEU A 485 16.39 23.54 -10.38
CA LEU A 485 15.14 23.24 -11.09
C LEU A 485 13.91 23.25 -10.15
N ASN A 486 12.84 23.91 -10.58
CA ASN A 486 11.60 24.05 -9.81
C ASN A 486 10.71 22.79 -9.84
N HIS A 487 10.95 21.86 -10.77
CA HIS A 487 10.28 20.57 -10.85
C HIS A 487 11.23 19.43 -10.47
N GLY A 488 10.68 18.23 -10.24
CA GLY A 488 11.48 17.05 -9.89
C GLY A 488 11.39 16.00 -10.98
N TYR A 489 12.52 15.38 -11.29
CA TYR A 489 12.67 14.32 -12.27
C TYR A 489 12.32 12.94 -11.67
N TYR A 490 12.05 11.97 -12.53
CA TYR A 490 11.80 10.57 -12.14
C TYR A 490 12.60 9.61 -13.01
N VAL A 491 13.29 8.66 -12.39
CA VAL A 491 14.12 7.66 -13.10
C VAL A 491 13.25 6.74 -13.96
N THR A 492 13.56 6.65 -15.25
CA THR A 492 12.82 5.85 -16.24
C THR A 492 13.57 4.59 -16.64
N LYS A 493 14.90 4.68 -16.80
CA LYS A 493 15.79 3.60 -17.24
C LYS A 493 17.20 3.82 -16.70
N ILE A 494 17.91 2.74 -16.40
CA ILE A 494 19.32 2.76 -15.97
C ILE A 494 20.13 1.96 -17.01
N CYS A 495 21.26 2.51 -17.46
CA CYS A 495 22.13 1.90 -18.46
C CYS A 495 23.55 1.68 -17.89
N PRO A 496 23.85 0.50 -17.30
CA PRO A 496 25.13 0.26 -16.64
C PRO A 496 26.37 0.42 -17.53
N ALA A 497 26.27 0.01 -18.80
CA ALA A 497 27.37 0.08 -19.75
C ALA A 497 27.89 1.52 -19.93
N SER A 498 26.99 2.47 -20.22
CA SER A 498 27.32 3.90 -20.37
C SER A 498 27.33 4.69 -19.06
N ALA A 499 26.89 4.07 -17.95
CA ALA A 499 26.55 4.73 -16.68
C ALA A 499 25.47 5.82 -16.79
N ASN A 500 24.74 5.93 -17.90
CA ASN A 500 23.65 6.90 -18.03
C ASN A 500 22.40 6.44 -17.27
N VAL A 501 21.68 7.41 -16.69
CA VAL A 501 20.36 7.20 -16.09
C VAL A 501 19.38 8.13 -16.78
N TYR A 502 18.35 7.56 -17.40
CA TYR A 502 17.32 8.33 -18.07
C TYR A 502 16.24 8.76 -17.07
N VAL A 503 15.73 9.96 -17.27
CA VAL A 503 14.76 10.61 -16.38
C VAL A 503 13.66 11.31 -17.18
N CYS A 504 12.51 11.58 -16.56
CA CYS A 504 11.43 12.40 -17.14
C CYS A 504 10.88 13.40 -16.10
N ALA A 505 10.40 14.56 -16.53
CA ALA A 505 9.89 15.61 -15.64
C ALA A 505 8.55 15.29 -14.95
N SER A 506 7.84 14.24 -15.40
CA SER A 506 6.50 13.86 -14.94
C SER A 506 6.46 12.54 -14.17
N ASN A 507 5.86 12.53 -12.98
CA ASN A 507 5.72 11.31 -12.15
C ASN A 507 4.84 10.20 -12.79
N PHE A 508 4.17 10.51 -13.91
CA PHE A 508 3.24 9.63 -14.60
C PHE A 508 3.48 9.64 -16.10
N HIS A 509 4.73 9.86 -16.50
CA HIS A 509 5.16 9.75 -17.88
C HIS A 509 4.92 8.33 -18.41
N PRO A 510 4.37 8.14 -19.63
CA PRO A 510 4.04 6.82 -20.16
C PRO A 510 5.20 5.81 -20.16
N VAL A 511 6.44 6.28 -20.36
CA VAL A 511 7.66 5.45 -20.36
C VAL A 511 7.90 4.70 -19.04
N MET A 512 7.37 5.20 -17.91
CA MET A 512 7.48 4.51 -16.62
C MET A 512 6.44 3.39 -16.44
N TYR A 513 5.49 3.21 -17.35
CA TYR A 513 4.47 2.18 -17.24
C TYR A 513 4.85 0.94 -18.03
N CYS A 514 4.56 -0.22 -17.45
CA CYS A 514 4.78 -1.52 -18.06
C CYS A 514 3.45 -2.29 -18.13
N ARG A 515 3.19 -2.95 -19.25
CA ARG A 515 1.97 -3.76 -19.48
C ARG A 515 2.16 -5.24 -19.12
N ALA A 516 3.40 -5.71 -19.10
CA ALA A 516 3.74 -7.07 -18.70
C ALA A 516 5.16 -7.13 -18.11
N LEU A 517 5.54 -8.29 -17.57
CA LEU A 517 6.90 -8.57 -17.10
C LEU A 517 7.28 -10.03 -17.39
N VAL A 518 8.58 -10.30 -17.44
CA VAL A 518 9.16 -11.65 -17.49
C VAL A 518 10.00 -11.86 -16.24
N THR A 519 9.83 -13.01 -15.60
CA THR A 519 10.54 -13.37 -14.37
C THR A 519 11.66 -14.37 -14.61
N SER A 520 12.47 -14.59 -13.57
CA SER A 520 13.28 -15.80 -13.42
C SER A 520 12.40 -17.03 -13.18
N ARG A 521 13.02 -18.21 -13.05
CA ARG A 521 12.35 -19.40 -12.54
C ARG A 521 11.69 -19.09 -11.18
N PRO A 522 10.40 -19.37 -11.00
CA PRO A 522 9.69 -19.13 -9.75
C PRO A 522 10.03 -20.17 -8.68
N HIS A 523 10.04 -19.69 -7.44
CA HIS A 523 9.92 -20.53 -6.26
C HIS A 523 8.45 -20.63 -5.89
N TRP A 524 7.91 -21.85 -5.89
CA TRP A 524 6.54 -22.13 -5.45
C TRP A 524 6.56 -22.61 -4.01
N ILE A 525 5.72 -22.00 -3.16
CA ILE A 525 5.67 -22.35 -1.73
C ILE A 525 5.25 -23.81 -1.54
N ALA A 526 4.27 -24.29 -2.31
CA ALA A 526 3.77 -25.66 -2.21
C ALA A 526 4.65 -26.71 -2.94
N ASP A 527 5.80 -26.31 -3.50
CA ASP A 527 6.62 -27.05 -4.47
C ASP A 527 5.92 -27.37 -5.82
N GLU A 528 4.70 -26.85 -6.03
CA GLU A 528 3.87 -27.09 -7.21
C GLU A 528 3.54 -25.78 -7.94
N ALA A 529 3.64 -25.80 -9.27
CA ALA A 529 3.22 -24.67 -10.10
C ALA A 529 1.69 -24.57 -10.15
N PRO A 530 1.10 -23.37 -10.03
CA PRO A 530 -0.34 -23.18 -10.19
C PRO A 530 -0.79 -23.37 -11.65
N ASP A 531 -2.11 -23.51 -11.85
CA ASP A 531 -2.70 -23.63 -13.20
C ASP A 531 -2.38 -22.41 -14.08
N MET A 532 -1.97 -22.64 -15.32
CA MET A 532 -1.65 -21.58 -16.29
C MET A 532 -2.11 -21.99 -17.69
N PRO A 533 -2.62 -21.05 -18.52
CA PRO A 533 -2.81 -19.62 -18.22
C PRO A 533 -4.08 -19.35 -17.40
N ARG A 534 -3.98 -18.52 -16.36
CA ARG A 534 -5.10 -18.16 -15.46
C ARG A 534 -4.91 -16.78 -14.82
N PRO A 535 -6.00 -16.04 -14.49
CA PRO A 535 -5.91 -14.81 -13.71
C PRO A 535 -5.48 -15.06 -12.25
N TYR A 536 -4.58 -14.20 -11.75
CA TYR A 536 -4.06 -14.19 -10.39
C TYR A 536 -3.87 -12.76 -9.86
N LEU A 537 -3.64 -12.63 -8.56
CA LEU A 537 -3.24 -11.38 -7.92
C LEU A 537 -1.71 -11.29 -7.84
N LEU A 538 -1.12 -10.20 -8.32
CA LEU A 538 0.32 -9.95 -8.33
C LEU A 538 0.71 -8.80 -7.40
N LYS A 539 1.81 -8.96 -6.67
CA LYS A 539 2.48 -7.88 -5.93
C LYS A 539 3.94 -7.78 -6.37
N THR A 540 4.35 -6.62 -6.87
CA THR A 540 5.71 -6.37 -7.40
C THR A 540 6.59 -5.52 -6.49
N ARG A 541 6.03 -4.96 -5.41
CA ARG A 541 6.72 -4.13 -4.40
C ARG A 541 5.92 -4.12 -3.10
N HIS A 542 6.57 -4.04 -1.94
CA HIS A 542 5.90 -3.73 -0.67
C HIS A 542 6.07 -2.22 -0.35
N PRO A 543 5.05 -1.50 0.18
CA PRO A 543 3.73 -1.95 0.61
C PRO A 543 2.63 -1.81 -0.46
N SER A 544 2.96 -1.89 -1.77
CA SER A 544 1.97 -1.76 -2.84
C SER A 544 0.83 -2.76 -2.70
N ARG A 545 -0.36 -2.36 -3.17
CA ARG A 545 -1.50 -3.27 -3.32
C ARG A 545 -1.21 -4.32 -4.38
N THR A 546 -1.93 -5.44 -4.31
CA THR A 546 -2.00 -6.40 -5.41
C THR A 546 -2.71 -5.78 -6.62
N VAL A 547 -2.30 -6.20 -7.81
CA VAL A 547 -2.97 -5.92 -9.09
C VAL A 547 -3.43 -7.23 -9.73
N SER A 548 -4.48 -7.19 -10.55
CA SER A 548 -4.90 -8.35 -11.32
C SER A 548 -3.98 -8.54 -12.54
N CYS A 549 -3.70 -9.80 -12.88
CA CYS A 549 -2.82 -10.20 -13.97
C CYS A 549 -3.18 -11.59 -14.50
N VAL A 550 -2.79 -11.89 -15.74
CA VAL A 550 -2.77 -13.26 -16.29
C VAL A 550 -1.34 -13.75 -16.31
N VAL A 551 -1.12 -14.97 -15.81
CA VAL A 551 0.20 -15.63 -15.73
C VAL A 551 0.28 -16.75 -16.73
N ASP A 552 1.38 -16.82 -17.50
CA ASP A 552 1.66 -17.89 -18.46
C ASP A 552 3.13 -18.33 -18.37
N ARG A 553 3.43 -19.53 -18.87
CA ARG A 553 4.79 -20.08 -18.96
C ARG A 553 5.54 -19.44 -20.11
N PHE A 554 6.84 -19.19 -19.91
CA PHE A 554 7.69 -18.55 -20.90
C PHE A 554 9.09 -19.19 -20.87
N GLN A 555 9.60 -19.62 -22.03
CA GLN A 555 10.98 -20.10 -22.21
C GLN A 555 11.48 -21.03 -21.07
N GLY A 556 10.91 -22.24 -21.00
CA GLY A 556 11.14 -23.18 -19.91
C GLY A 556 10.22 -22.89 -18.72
N ASP A 557 10.79 -22.76 -17.52
CA ASP A 557 10.05 -22.52 -16.28
C ASP A 557 9.91 -21.03 -15.90
N ASN A 558 10.40 -20.08 -16.72
CA ASN A 558 10.19 -18.66 -16.43
C ASN A 558 8.70 -18.29 -16.63
N LEU A 559 8.25 -17.17 -16.06
CA LEU A 559 6.88 -16.70 -16.22
C LEU A 559 6.82 -15.44 -17.08
N TYR A 560 5.83 -15.38 -17.98
CA TYR A 560 5.34 -14.14 -18.56
C TYR A 560 4.07 -13.73 -17.81
N ILE A 561 4.04 -12.51 -17.29
CA ILE A 561 2.91 -12.02 -16.48
C ILE A 561 2.38 -10.75 -17.13
N GLN A 562 1.20 -10.85 -17.72
CA GLN A 562 0.47 -9.74 -18.33
C GLN A 562 -0.42 -9.05 -17.29
N LEU A 563 -0.38 -7.73 -17.22
CA LEU A 563 -1.17 -6.96 -16.27
C LEU A 563 -2.47 -6.47 -16.90
N ASP A 564 -3.57 -6.54 -16.16
CA ASP A 564 -4.86 -6.00 -16.61
C ASP A 564 -4.81 -4.47 -16.72
N PHE A 565 -4.00 -3.83 -15.87
CA PHE A 565 -3.73 -2.40 -15.89
C PHE A 565 -2.21 -2.13 -15.81
N PRO A 566 -1.66 -1.21 -16.62
CA PRO A 566 -0.22 -0.95 -16.62
C PRO A 566 0.33 -0.49 -15.25
N ALA A 567 1.40 -1.14 -14.79
CA ALA A 567 2.04 -0.81 -13.52
C ALA A 567 3.21 0.16 -13.71
N ARG A 568 3.29 1.17 -12.84
CA ARG A 568 4.37 2.16 -12.83
C ARG A 568 5.64 1.60 -12.18
N ALA A 569 6.77 1.77 -12.85
CA ALA A 569 8.12 1.55 -12.35
C ALA A 569 8.38 0.14 -11.80
N LEU A 570 7.92 -0.87 -12.53
CA LEU A 570 8.40 -2.23 -12.34
C LEU A 570 9.92 -2.25 -12.48
N SER A 571 10.62 -2.86 -11.51
CA SER A 571 12.07 -2.76 -11.39
C SER A 571 12.68 -4.16 -11.46
N PRO A 572 13.59 -4.45 -12.42
CA PRO A 572 14.35 -5.69 -12.40
C PRO A 572 15.08 -5.89 -11.07
N GLY A 573 15.10 -7.12 -10.56
CA GLY A 573 15.59 -7.47 -9.23
C GLY A 573 14.53 -7.41 -8.11
N GLN A 574 13.45 -6.64 -8.25
CA GLN A 574 12.30 -6.78 -7.34
C GLN A 574 11.55 -8.08 -7.63
N TYR A 575 10.82 -8.59 -6.64
CA TYR A 575 10.08 -9.85 -6.77
C TYR A 575 8.66 -9.64 -7.29
N ALA A 576 8.28 -10.44 -8.28
CA ALA A 576 6.90 -10.70 -8.67
C ALA A 576 6.34 -11.83 -7.80
N VAL A 577 5.42 -11.51 -6.89
CA VAL A 577 4.81 -12.46 -5.95
C VAL A 577 3.35 -12.67 -6.30
N LEU A 578 2.96 -13.93 -6.47
CA LEU A 578 1.63 -14.33 -6.92
C LEU A 578 0.75 -14.83 -5.77
N TYR A 579 -0.54 -14.52 -5.86
CA TYR A 579 -1.55 -14.82 -4.86
C TYR A 579 -2.84 -15.35 -5.51
N ASP A 580 -3.45 -16.31 -4.85
CA ASP A 580 -4.83 -16.77 -5.09
C ASP A 580 -5.66 -16.45 -3.83
N GLY A 581 -6.45 -15.38 -3.91
CA GLY A 581 -7.10 -14.77 -2.74
C GLY A 581 -6.10 -14.40 -1.63
N ASP A 582 -6.16 -15.12 -0.52
CA ASP A 582 -5.25 -14.99 0.63
C ASP A 582 -4.03 -15.92 0.58
N ARG A 583 -3.96 -16.86 -0.37
CA ARG A 583 -2.84 -17.81 -0.50
C ARG A 583 -1.70 -17.17 -1.28
N CYS A 584 -0.53 -17.03 -0.67
CA CYS A 584 0.70 -16.68 -1.36
C CYS A 584 1.26 -17.93 -2.05
N LEU A 585 1.21 -17.95 -3.38
CA LEU A 585 1.63 -19.10 -4.19
C LEU A 585 3.16 -19.22 -4.24
N GLY A 586 3.86 -18.08 -4.23
CA GLY A 586 5.30 -17.99 -4.41
C GLY A 586 5.69 -16.78 -5.24
N GLY A 587 6.88 -16.79 -5.82
CA GLY A 587 7.33 -15.70 -6.67
C GLY A 587 8.70 -15.89 -7.30
N ALA A 588 9.11 -14.89 -8.06
CA ALA A 588 10.35 -14.88 -8.83
C ALA A 588 10.96 -13.48 -8.88
N SER A 589 12.25 -13.38 -9.18
CA SER A 589 12.89 -12.10 -9.55
C SER A 589 12.30 -11.61 -10.88
N ILE A 590 12.02 -10.31 -10.99
CA ILE A 590 11.69 -9.68 -12.26
C ILE A 590 12.99 -9.52 -13.05
N GLU A 591 13.06 -10.13 -14.24
CA GLU A 591 14.24 -10.04 -15.12
C GLU A 591 14.08 -8.98 -16.19
N ARG A 592 12.87 -8.89 -16.76
CA ARG A 592 12.56 -7.94 -17.84
C ARG A 592 11.15 -7.40 -17.67
N THR A 593 10.94 -6.18 -18.13
CA THR A 593 9.62 -5.54 -18.19
C THR A 593 9.25 -5.30 -19.65
N VAL A 594 7.95 -5.42 -19.98
CA VAL A 594 7.41 -5.00 -21.27
C VAL A 594 6.80 -3.61 -21.08
N PRO A 595 7.33 -2.55 -21.70
CA PRO A 595 6.82 -1.21 -21.52
C PRO A 595 5.40 -1.09 -22.10
N LEU A 596 4.65 -0.09 -21.62
CA LEU A 596 3.33 0.25 -22.14
C LEU A 596 3.42 0.86 -23.55
N VAL A 597 4.46 1.67 -23.76
CA VAL A 597 4.79 2.31 -25.04
C VAL A 597 6.24 1.98 -25.40
N ASP A 598 6.48 1.62 -26.66
CA ASP A 598 7.83 1.41 -27.17
C ASP A 598 8.49 2.78 -27.41
N TYR A 599 9.06 3.34 -26.35
CA TYR A 599 9.65 4.67 -26.35
C TYR A 599 11.07 4.61 -26.94
N ALA A 600 11.24 5.19 -28.12
CA ALA A 600 12.56 5.40 -28.72
C ALA A 600 13.30 6.50 -27.96
N PHE A 601 14.26 6.11 -27.13
CA PHE A 601 15.20 7.04 -26.51
C PHE A 601 16.04 7.67 -27.63
N LYS A 602 15.95 8.99 -27.79
CA LYS A 602 16.76 9.77 -28.73
C LYS A 602 18.23 9.83 -28.29
#